data_AF-A0A7W1T607-F1
#
_entry.id   AF-A0A7W1T607-F1
#
_cell.length_a   1.000
_cell.length_b   1.000
_cell.length_c   1.000
_cell.angle_alpha   90.00
_cell.angle_beta   90.00
_cell.angle_gamma   90.00
#
_symmetry.space_group_name_H-M   'P 1'
#
loop_
_entity.id
_entity.type
_entity.pdbx_description
1 polymer ?
#
loop_
_entity_poly.entity_id
_entity_poly.type
_entity_poly.pdbx_seq_one_letter_code
_entity_poly.pdbx_strand_id
1 'polypeptide(L)'
;MGFRSRKSINLGGGFRVNVSKSGVGYSWGGKGYRVTKTARGGTRTTFSIPGTGISHVSETRKNNESNHTKNPNFYVEDGQSTETINVQDYQPAEYKDLLDNIKKVQNLNLLSIILICTLVLAATMPVFILTSIAGIVLKIYVHTKLAITLDYTFDEEAKKSYSSLCEIWMSLNENKKFWQTISENQLNQKISGGASRGVSRIPSKAITKTPYFIKTNIKLFGLQLRKQKLFFLPDKLLVVSGRKVGALNYSDIRMALGTTNFVETDPVPKDAHILGNTWLKVNKNGSPDKRFKDNRQVPVCEYGAVQIESGNALHVELLCSNSTTIKKMENLALKVFSK
;
A
#
# COMPACT_ATOMS: atom_id res chain seq x y z
N MET A 1 -41.61 29.63 15.45
CA MET A 1 -41.60 28.15 15.63
C MET A 1 -42.24 27.52 14.41
N GLY A 2 -41.53 26.68 13.65
CA GLY A 2 -42.07 26.08 12.41
C GLY A 2 -42.81 24.78 12.66
N PHE A 3 -44.05 24.65 12.16
CA PHE A 3 -44.80 23.39 12.18
C PHE A 3 -44.08 22.31 11.36
N ARG A 4 -43.82 21.16 11.99
CA ARG A 4 -43.21 19.97 11.36
C ARG A 4 -44.28 18.89 11.19
N SER A 5 -44.61 18.57 9.94
CA SER A 5 -45.43 17.40 9.60
C SER A 5 -44.52 16.23 9.16
N ARG A 6 -44.79 15.04 9.69
CA ARG A 6 -44.20 13.76 9.29
C ARG A 6 -45.33 12.73 9.21
N LYS A 7 -45.38 11.93 8.14
CA LYS A 7 -46.35 10.85 8.00
C LYS A 7 -45.60 9.53 7.75
N SER A 8 -45.88 8.53 8.57
CA SER A 8 -45.31 7.19 8.44
C SER A 8 -46.39 6.21 7.97
N ILE A 9 -46.13 5.48 6.90
CA ILE A 9 -47.05 4.48 6.35
C ILE A 9 -46.38 3.12 6.51
N ASN A 10 -47.09 2.18 7.15
CA ASN A 10 -46.64 0.80 7.28
C ASN A 10 -47.18 0.01 6.09
N LEU A 11 -46.30 -0.63 5.33
CA LEU A 11 -46.68 -1.36 4.11
C LEU A 11 -46.74 -2.88 4.33
N GLY A 12 -46.58 -3.34 5.58
CA GLY A 12 -46.54 -4.77 5.92
C GLY A 12 -45.15 -5.39 5.73
N GLY A 13 -44.97 -6.65 6.13
CA GLY A 13 -43.73 -7.41 5.90
C GLY A 13 -42.45 -6.82 6.53
N GLY A 14 -42.58 -5.94 7.53
CA GLY A 14 -41.43 -5.25 8.13
C GLY A 14 -40.94 -4.02 7.34
N PHE A 15 -41.68 -3.58 6.31
CA PHE A 15 -41.37 -2.40 5.52
C PHE A 15 -42.22 -1.19 5.91
N ARG A 16 -41.57 -0.02 6.07
CA ARG A 16 -42.23 1.24 6.40
C ARG A 16 -41.65 2.38 5.58
N VAL A 17 -42.49 3.34 5.21
CA VAL A 17 -42.09 4.55 4.50
C VAL A 17 -42.43 5.77 5.34
N ASN A 18 -41.46 6.67 5.51
CA ASN A 18 -41.59 7.91 6.26
C ASN A 18 -41.48 9.10 5.30
N VAL A 19 -42.56 9.84 5.15
CA VAL A 19 -42.63 11.04 4.32
C VAL A 19 -42.55 12.28 5.22
N SER A 20 -41.65 13.21 4.87
CA SER A 20 -41.43 14.45 5.62
C SER A 20 -41.08 15.60 4.68
N LYS A 21 -41.04 16.84 5.19
CA LYS A 21 -40.59 18.02 4.42
C LYS A 21 -39.21 17.88 3.78
N SER A 22 -38.31 17.04 4.34
CA SER A 22 -36.97 16.79 3.78
C SER A 22 -36.91 15.63 2.78
N GLY A 23 -38.06 15.07 2.38
CA GLY A 23 -38.16 13.95 1.43
C GLY A 23 -38.68 12.65 2.04
N VAL A 24 -38.55 11.57 1.27
CA VAL A 24 -39.02 10.22 1.59
C VAL A 24 -37.86 9.38 2.13
N GLY A 25 -38.05 8.79 3.32
CA GLY A 25 -37.19 7.76 3.88
C GLY A 25 -37.93 6.42 3.93
N TYR A 26 -37.19 5.32 3.95
CA TYR A 26 -37.76 3.97 4.04
C TYR A 26 -36.98 3.14 5.05
N SER A 27 -37.66 2.21 5.71
CA SER A 27 -37.04 1.25 6.61
C SER A 27 -37.56 -0.14 6.29
N TRP A 28 -36.66 -1.12 6.26
CA TRP A 28 -37.03 -2.52 6.14
C TRP A 28 -36.37 -3.33 7.27
N GLY A 29 -37.12 -4.28 7.83
CA GLY A 29 -36.62 -5.25 8.80
C GLY A 29 -37.54 -5.51 9.99
N GLY A 30 -37.27 -6.62 10.68
CA GLY A 30 -38.07 -7.18 11.76
C GLY A 30 -37.44 -7.06 13.14
N LYS A 31 -37.91 -7.86 14.10
CA LYS A 31 -37.21 -8.05 15.38
C LYS A 31 -35.89 -8.74 15.07
N GLY A 32 -34.77 -8.16 15.48
CA GLY A 32 -33.45 -8.74 15.26
C GLY A 32 -32.55 -7.92 14.32
N TYR A 33 -33.11 -7.42 13.23
CA TYR A 33 -32.38 -6.66 12.23
C TYR A 33 -33.27 -5.66 11.51
N ARG A 34 -32.85 -4.39 11.49
CA ARG A 34 -33.57 -3.32 10.79
C ARG A 34 -32.62 -2.33 10.13
N VAL A 35 -32.89 -2.00 8.88
CA VAL A 35 -32.21 -0.96 8.11
C VAL A 35 -33.18 0.19 7.88
N THR A 36 -32.74 1.42 8.17
CA THR A 36 -33.52 2.65 7.98
C THR A 36 -32.72 3.64 7.17
N LYS A 37 -33.21 3.99 5.99
CA LYS A 37 -32.67 5.09 5.19
C LYS A 37 -33.53 6.33 5.39
N THR A 38 -32.91 7.39 5.89
CA THR A 38 -33.57 8.66 6.15
C THR A 38 -33.66 9.50 4.87
N ALA A 39 -34.67 10.37 4.80
CA ALA A 39 -34.86 11.31 3.69
C ALA A 39 -33.65 12.24 3.44
N ARG A 40 -32.78 12.43 4.45
CA ARG A 40 -31.57 13.27 4.39
C ARG A 40 -30.32 12.50 3.95
N GLY A 41 -30.48 11.26 3.49
CA GLY A 41 -29.38 10.45 2.95
C GLY A 41 -28.55 9.68 4.00
N GLY A 42 -28.93 9.74 5.29
CA GLY A 42 -28.30 8.91 6.32
C GLY A 42 -28.90 7.50 6.37
N THR A 43 -28.07 6.48 6.60
CA THR A 43 -28.46 5.07 6.76
C THR A 43 -28.19 4.62 8.18
N ARG A 44 -29.20 4.08 8.86
CA ARG A 44 -29.10 3.50 10.21
C ARG A 44 -29.40 2.01 10.13
N THR A 45 -28.44 1.19 10.53
CA THR A 45 -28.61 -0.27 10.68
C THR A 45 -28.64 -0.60 12.17
N THR A 46 -29.58 -1.46 12.56
CA THR A 46 -29.76 -1.90 13.94
C THR A 46 -29.81 -3.41 13.98
N PHE A 47 -28.87 -3.99 14.72
CA PHE A 47 -28.84 -5.41 15.06
C PHE A 47 -29.24 -5.54 16.52
N SER A 48 -30.10 -6.49 16.84
CA SER A 48 -30.55 -6.74 18.20
C SER A 48 -30.75 -8.23 18.41
N ILE A 49 -30.49 -8.76 19.59
CA ILE A 49 -30.85 -10.14 19.91
C ILE A 49 -32.18 -10.10 20.69
N PRO A 50 -33.28 -10.69 20.17
CA PRO A 50 -34.57 -10.64 20.83
C PRO A 50 -34.51 -11.31 22.22
N GLY A 51 -35.07 -10.65 23.24
CA GLY A 51 -35.16 -11.20 24.60
C GLY A 51 -33.94 -10.97 25.50
N THR A 52 -32.81 -10.50 24.96
CA THR A 52 -31.58 -10.27 25.76
C THR A 52 -31.27 -8.80 26.05
N GLY A 53 -32.00 -7.88 25.42
CA GLY A 53 -31.77 -6.42 25.57
C GLY A 53 -30.53 -5.89 24.85
N ILE A 54 -29.74 -6.76 24.21
CA ILE A 54 -28.51 -6.39 23.52
C ILE A 54 -28.84 -5.87 22.12
N SER A 55 -28.40 -4.64 21.81
CA SER A 55 -28.50 -4.07 20.46
C SER A 55 -27.29 -3.24 20.08
N HIS A 56 -26.91 -3.31 18.81
CA HIS A 56 -25.86 -2.50 18.21
C HIS A 56 -26.46 -1.68 17.08
N VAL A 57 -26.23 -0.37 17.12
CA VAL A 57 -26.74 0.59 16.14
C VAL A 57 -25.56 1.26 15.45
N SER A 58 -25.44 1.09 14.13
CA SER A 58 -24.51 1.88 13.32
C SER A 58 -25.28 2.86 12.45
N GLU A 59 -24.89 4.12 12.49
CA GLU A 59 -25.49 5.20 11.70
C GLU A 59 -24.41 5.86 10.83
N THR A 60 -24.63 5.86 9.52
CA THR A 60 -23.81 6.59 8.56
C THR A 60 -24.60 7.82 8.13
N ARG A 61 -24.08 9.01 8.43
CA ARG A 61 -24.65 10.27 7.92
C ARG A 61 -23.87 10.70 6.69
N LYS A 62 -24.57 11.09 5.63
CA LYS A 62 -23.95 11.83 4.53
C LYS A 62 -23.65 13.24 5.06
N ASN A 63 -22.37 13.53 5.32
CA ASN A 63 -21.94 14.87 5.67
C ASN A 63 -22.19 15.78 4.47
N ASN A 64 -23.16 16.68 4.59
CA ASN A 64 -23.12 17.91 3.81
C ASN A 64 -22.08 18.79 4.50
N GLU A 65 -20.97 19.05 3.81
CA GLU A 65 -20.00 20.06 4.22
C GLU A 65 -20.70 21.42 4.31
N SER A 66 -21.08 21.79 5.53
CA SER A 66 -21.39 23.17 5.86
C SER A 66 -20.20 23.75 6.61
N ASN A 67 -19.49 24.65 5.94
CA ASN A 67 -18.45 25.49 6.53
C ASN A 67 -18.98 26.20 7.78
N HIS A 68 -18.53 25.78 8.96
CA HIS A 68 -18.39 26.70 10.08
C HIS A 68 -17.29 26.26 11.06
N THR A 69 -16.36 27.18 11.22
CA THR A 69 -15.30 27.28 12.22
C THR A 69 -15.69 26.73 13.60
N LYS A 70 -15.05 25.64 13.98
CA LYS A 70 -14.63 25.40 15.36
C LYS A 70 -13.15 25.02 15.31
N ASN A 71 -12.32 25.73 16.07
CA ASN A 71 -10.98 25.25 16.42
C ASN A 71 -11.15 24.04 17.34
N PRO A 72 -10.46 22.93 17.06
CA PRO A 72 -9.94 22.09 18.13
C PRO A 72 -8.42 22.20 18.13
N ASN A 73 -7.86 22.29 19.33
CA ASN A 73 -6.49 21.87 19.57
C ASN A 73 -6.39 20.40 19.13
N PHE A 74 -5.63 20.14 18.06
CA PHE A 74 -5.33 18.78 17.63
C PHE A 74 -4.02 18.35 18.28
N TYR A 75 -4.13 17.44 19.23
CA TYR A 75 -3.09 16.45 19.46
C TYR A 75 -2.92 15.66 18.16
N VAL A 76 -1.69 15.61 17.67
CA VAL A 76 -1.27 14.87 16.49
C VAL A 76 -1.04 13.42 16.89
N GLU A 77 -2.02 12.58 16.60
CA GLU A 77 -1.94 11.14 16.35
C GLU A 77 -2.97 10.92 15.22
N ASP A 78 -2.71 10.28 14.09
CA ASP A 78 -1.82 9.18 13.76
C ASP A 78 -1.57 9.27 12.24
N GLY A 79 -0.35 9.01 11.77
CA GLY A 79 -0.10 8.95 10.33
C GLY A 79 -0.79 7.73 9.76
N GLN A 80 -1.66 7.88 8.75
CA GLN A 80 -2.19 6.70 8.08
C GLN A 80 -1.03 6.00 7.38
N SER A 81 -0.80 4.74 7.75
CA SER A 81 0.21 3.90 7.10
C SER A 81 -0.17 3.77 5.63
N THR A 82 0.65 4.29 4.73
CA THR A 82 0.55 4.02 3.29
C THR A 82 1.09 2.63 2.96
N GLU A 83 1.61 1.90 3.96
CA GLU A 83 1.98 0.49 3.82
C GLU A 83 0.86 -0.36 4.43
N THR A 84 -0.06 -0.85 3.59
CA THR A 84 -0.94 -1.96 3.96
C THR A 84 -0.57 -3.16 3.10
N ILE A 85 0.06 -4.15 3.71
CA ILE A 85 0.39 -5.40 3.05
C ILE A 85 -0.05 -6.56 3.94
N ASN A 86 -1.29 -7.00 3.76
CA ASN A 86 -1.81 -8.23 4.35
C ASN A 86 -1.55 -9.39 3.40
N VAL A 87 -0.34 -9.93 3.48
CA VAL A 87 0.11 -11.11 2.71
C VAL A 87 -0.81 -12.32 2.88
N GLN A 88 -1.58 -12.37 3.97
CA GLN A 88 -2.46 -13.48 4.34
C GLN A 88 -3.86 -13.35 3.74
N ASP A 89 -4.29 -12.13 3.39
CA ASP A 89 -5.62 -11.89 2.83
C ASP A 89 -5.67 -12.22 1.33
N TYR A 90 -4.50 -12.44 0.70
CA TYR A 90 -4.39 -12.71 -0.73
C TYR A 90 -3.49 -13.91 -1.04
N GLN A 91 -4.09 -15.09 -0.93
CA GLN A 91 -3.54 -16.35 -1.41
C GLN A 91 -4.59 -17.00 -2.31
N PRO A 92 -4.62 -16.68 -3.62
CA PRO A 92 -5.49 -17.37 -4.57
C PRO A 92 -5.28 -18.87 -4.46
N ALA A 93 -6.37 -19.65 -4.56
CA ALA A 93 -6.30 -21.10 -4.49
C ALA A 93 -5.31 -21.70 -5.50
N GLU A 94 -5.16 -21.05 -6.65
CA GLU A 94 -4.22 -21.39 -7.72
C GLU A 94 -2.75 -21.44 -7.24
N TYR A 95 -2.35 -20.52 -6.34
CA TYR A 95 -0.96 -20.43 -5.89
C TYR A 95 -0.70 -21.16 -4.58
N LYS A 96 -1.69 -21.87 -4.04
CA LYS A 96 -1.58 -22.54 -2.74
C LYS A 96 -0.42 -23.52 -2.68
N ASP A 97 -0.29 -24.40 -3.69
CA ASP A 97 0.76 -25.43 -3.72
C ASP A 97 2.16 -24.79 -3.81
N LEU A 98 2.30 -23.73 -4.60
CA LEU A 98 3.53 -22.97 -4.72
C LEU A 98 3.90 -22.33 -3.37
N LEU A 99 2.94 -21.67 -2.72
CA LEU A 99 3.16 -20.99 -1.43
C LEU A 99 3.47 -21.98 -0.31
N ASP A 100 2.83 -23.15 -0.30
CA ASP A 100 3.11 -24.23 0.65
C ASP A 100 4.52 -24.81 0.45
N ASN A 101 4.94 -25.00 -0.80
CA ASN A 101 6.30 -25.44 -1.10
C ASN A 101 7.33 -24.38 -0.69
N ILE A 102 7.07 -23.09 -0.93
CA ILE A 102 7.93 -22.00 -0.44
C ILE A 102 8.04 -22.06 1.08
N LYS A 103 6.92 -22.24 1.79
CA LYS A 103 6.88 -22.33 3.25
C LYS A 103 7.70 -23.51 3.76
N LYS A 104 7.63 -24.68 3.11
CA LYS A 104 8.47 -25.85 3.43
C LYS A 104 9.95 -25.52 3.30
N VAL A 105 10.38 -24.92 2.18
CA VAL A 105 11.78 -24.52 1.95
C VAL A 105 12.26 -23.54 3.01
N GLN A 106 11.44 -22.54 3.36
CA GLN A 106 11.77 -21.56 4.39
C GLN A 106 11.86 -22.18 5.79
N ASN A 107 11.01 -23.15 6.11
CA ASN A 107 11.05 -23.86 7.39
C ASN A 107 12.32 -24.72 7.51
N LEU A 108 12.71 -25.41 6.44
CA LEU A 108 13.96 -26.17 6.41
C LEU A 108 15.19 -25.26 6.49
N ASN A 109 15.16 -24.09 5.84
CA ASN A 109 16.23 -23.10 6.00
C ASN A 109 16.34 -22.63 7.46
N LEU A 110 15.21 -22.36 8.12
CA LEU A 110 15.21 -21.97 9.53
C LEU A 110 15.74 -23.10 10.43
N LEU A 111 15.34 -24.35 10.18
CA LEU A 111 15.86 -25.51 10.89
C LEU A 111 17.38 -25.63 10.69
N SER A 112 17.88 -25.37 9.48
CA SER A 112 19.33 -25.34 9.22
C SER A 112 20.06 -24.28 10.03
N ILE A 113 19.47 -23.08 10.19
CA ILE A 113 20.03 -22.00 11.00
C ILE A 113 20.02 -22.39 12.48
N ILE A 114 18.94 -22.96 12.99
CA ILE A 114 18.85 -23.44 14.38
C ILE A 114 19.93 -24.48 14.65
N LEU A 115 20.10 -25.46 13.75
CA LEU A 115 21.15 -26.47 13.86
C LEU A 115 22.56 -25.87 13.82
N ILE A 116 22.80 -24.84 13.00
CA ILE A 116 24.10 -24.13 12.98
C ILE A 116 24.33 -23.40 14.31
N CYS A 117 23.29 -22.81 14.91
CA CYS A 117 23.41 -22.08 16.16
C CYS A 117 23.73 -22.96 17.37
N THR A 118 23.51 -24.27 17.31
CA THR A 118 23.88 -25.18 18.41
C THR A 118 25.40 -25.22 18.64
N LEU A 119 26.21 -24.73 17.69
CA LEU A 119 27.67 -24.61 17.83
C LEU A 119 28.08 -23.85 19.10
N VAL A 120 27.26 -22.89 19.55
CA VAL A 120 27.53 -22.13 20.79
C VAL A 120 27.59 -23.04 22.02
N LEU A 121 26.83 -24.16 22.01
CA LEU A 121 26.81 -25.14 23.09
C LEU A 121 27.97 -26.14 23.02
N ALA A 122 28.75 -26.14 21.94
CA ALA A 122 29.87 -27.08 21.74
C ALA A 122 30.96 -26.96 22.81
N ALA A 123 31.11 -25.80 23.44
CA ALA A 123 32.02 -25.58 24.56
C ALA A 123 31.64 -26.40 25.81
N THR A 124 30.36 -26.71 25.97
CA THR A 124 29.86 -27.54 27.07
C THR A 124 29.82 -29.02 26.71
N MET A 125 29.37 -29.35 25.49
CA MET A 125 29.21 -30.73 25.01
C MET A 125 29.66 -30.82 23.54
N PRO A 126 30.76 -31.53 23.22
CA PRO A 126 31.31 -31.61 21.86
C PRO A 126 30.36 -32.17 20.80
N VAL A 127 29.33 -32.93 21.20
CA VAL A 127 28.32 -33.52 20.30
C VAL A 127 27.61 -32.46 19.44
N PHE A 128 27.49 -31.22 19.92
CA PHE A 128 26.85 -30.14 19.17
C PHE A 128 27.62 -29.73 17.90
N ILE A 129 28.91 -30.06 17.78
CA ILE A 129 29.70 -29.86 16.55
C ILE A 129 29.08 -30.66 15.39
N LEU A 130 28.69 -31.91 15.63
CA LEU A 130 28.06 -32.76 14.61
C LEU A 130 26.72 -32.17 14.14
N THR A 131 25.91 -31.67 15.07
CA THR A 131 24.62 -31.03 14.73
C THR A 131 24.81 -29.74 13.92
N SER A 132 25.88 -28.99 14.21
CA SER A 132 26.23 -27.78 13.46
C SER A 132 26.67 -28.08 12.04
N ILE A 133 27.49 -29.12 11.84
CA ILE A 133 27.89 -29.61 10.52
C ILE A 133 26.65 -30.06 9.74
N ALA A 134 25.75 -30.83 10.37
CA ALA A 134 24.48 -31.23 9.75
C ALA A 134 23.64 -30.01 9.33
N GLY A 135 23.61 -28.95 10.14
CA GLY A 135 22.97 -27.68 9.81
C GLY A 135 23.57 -27.01 8.58
N ILE A 136 24.90 -26.98 8.44
CA ILE A 136 25.60 -26.43 7.26
C ILE A 136 25.23 -27.24 6.00
N VAL A 137 25.29 -28.58 6.08
CA VAL A 137 24.93 -29.46 4.96
C VAL A 137 23.49 -29.23 4.54
N LEU A 138 22.56 -29.15 5.51
CA LEU A 138 21.16 -28.86 5.23
C LEU A 138 20.98 -27.49 4.58
N LYS A 139 21.70 -26.47 5.02
CA LYS A 139 21.65 -25.12 4.43
C LYS A 139 22.08 -25.13 2.97
N ILE A 140 23.18 -25.82 2.66
CA ILE A 140 23.66 -25.96 1.28
C ILE A 140 22.61 -26.71 0.45
N TYR A 141 22.04 -27.80 0.98
CA TYR A 141 21.00 -28.58 0.30
C TYR A 141 19.75 -27.74 -0.01
N VAL A 142 19.28 -26.94 0.96
CA VAL A 142 18.13 -26.05 0.80
C VAL A 142 18.37 -25.02 -0.32
N HIS A 143 19.55 -24.40 -0.36
CA HIS A 143 19.88 -23.37 -1.35
C HIS A 143 20.21 -23.94 -2.75
N THR A 144 20.57 -25.22 -2.85
CA THR A 144 20.99 -25.83 -4.13
C THR A 144 19.91 -26.70 -4.76
N LYS A 145 19.23 -27.55 -3.99
CA LYS A 145 18.32 -28.58 -4.51
C LYS A 145 16.85 -28.32 -4.23
N LEU A 146 16.52 -27.65 -3.13
CA LEU A 146 15.12 -27.41 -2.74
C LEU A 146 14.53 -26.09 -3.27
N ALA A 147 15.32 -25.27 -3.96
CA ALA A 147 14.80 -24.08 -4.61
C ALA A 147 13.82 -24.46 -5.73
N ILE A 148 12.64 -23.83 -5.74
CA ILE A 148 11.56 -24.11 -6.69
C ILE A 148 11.96 -23.54 -8.06
N THR A 149 11.97 -24.39 -9.07
CA THR A 149 12.26 -24.00 -10.45
C THR A 149 11.00 -23.51 -11.14
N LEU A 150 11.03 -22.27 -11.66
CA LEU A 150 9.98 -21.69 -12.49
C LEU A 150 10.57 -21.43 -13.87
N ASP A 151 10.14 -22.23 -14.84
CA ASP A 151 10.59 -22.14 -16.22
C ASP A 151 9.53 -21.43 -17.07
N TYR A 152 9.93 -20.35 -17.72
CA TYR A 152 9.07 -19.55 -18.57
C TYR A 152 9.47 -19.69 -20.03
N THR A 153 8.50 -19.96 -20.89
CA THR A 153 8.66 -19.98 -22.34
C THR A 153 8.02 -18.73 -22.92
N PHE A 154 8.76 -18.02 -23.78
CA PHE A 154 8.31 -16.80 -24.44
C PHE A 154 8.47 -16.97 -25.94
N ASP A 155 7.56 -16.35 -26.70
CA ASP A 155 7.86 -15.97 -28.07
C ASP A 155 8.83 -14.77 -28.08
N GLU A 156 9.38 -14.44 -29.26
CA GLU A 156 10.36 -13.35 -29.38
C GLU A 156 9.75 -11.99 -29.03
N GLU A 157 8.45 -11.76 -29.30
CA GLU A 157 7.78 -10.49 -29.00
C GLU A 157 7.54 -10.30 -27.48
N ALA A 158 7.05 -11.32 -26.78
CA ALA A 158 6.85 -11.25 -25.33
C ALA A 158 8.19 -11.17 -24.58
N LYS A 159 9.22 -11.88 -25.06
CA LYS A 159 10.57 -11.78 -24.49
C LYS A 159 11.13 -10.36 -24.58
N LYS A 160 10.96 -9.71 -25.73
CA LYS A 160 11.37 -8.31 -25.92
C LYS A 160 10.60 -7.37 -25.00
N SER A 161 9.27 -7.54 -24.93
CA SER A 161 8.39 -6.74 -24.07
C SER A 161 8.76 -6.88 -22.58
N TYR A 162 9.01 -8.11 -22.12
CA TYR A 162 9.46 -8.38 -20.76
C TYR A 162 10.84 -7.79 -20.46
N SER A 163 11.79 -7.89 -21.40
CA SER A 163 13.11 -7.25 -21.25
C SER A 163 13.00 -5.74 -21.13
N SER A 164 12.15 -5.11 -21.96
CA SER A 164 11.87 -3.68 -21.86
C SER A 164 11.27 -3.30 -20.51
N LEU A 165 10.32 -4.07 -19.98
CA LEU A 165 9.78 -3.85 -18.63
C LEU A 165 10.88 -3.94 -17.56
N CYS A 166 11.76 -4.95 -17.64
CA CYS A 166 12.87 -5.08 -16.71
C CYS A 166 13.81 -3.86 -16.76
N GLU A 167 14.17 -3.38 -17.94
CA GLU A 167 15.05 -2.21 -18.12
C GLU A 167 14.42 -0.94 -17.55
N ILE A 168 13.13 -0.73 -17.80
CA ILE A 168 12.38 0.42 -17.29
C ILE A 168 12.38 0.43 -15.76
N TRP A 169 12.03 -0.69 -15.13
CA TRP A 169 12.04 -0.79 -13.67
C TRP A 169 13.44 -0.59 -13.10
N MET A 170 14.49 -1.06 -13.79
CA MET A 170 15.87 -0.85 -13.37
C MET A 170 16.33 0.60 -13.54
N SER A 171 15.79 1.34 -14.52
CA SER A 171 16.08 2.77 -14.69
C SER A 171 15.65 3.61 -13.47
N LEU A 172 14.74 3.11 -12.62
CA LEU A 172 14.40 3.76 -11.35
C LEU A 172 15.62 3.92 -10.43
N ASN A 173 16.61 3.03 -10.51
CA ASN A 173 17.85 3.14 -9.73
C ASN A 173 18.82 4.18 -10.28
N GLU A 174 18.63 4.70 -11.50
CA GLU A 174 19.49 5.74 -12.08
C GLU A 174 19.19 7.13 -11.50
N ASN A 175 18.01 7.30 -10.91
CA ASN A 175 17.62 8.50 -10.17
C ASN A 175 18.55 8.71 -8.97
N LYS A 176 18.91 9.97 -8.69
CA LYS A 176 19.72 10.30 -7.51
C LYS A 176 19.00 9.95 -6.22
N LYS A 177 17.68 10.04 -6.20
CA LYS A 177 16.85 9.54 -5.09
C LYS A 177 15.63 8.79 -5.62
N PHE A 178 15.44 7.60 -5.07
CA PHE A 178 14.26 6.76 -5.27
C PHE A 178 13.76 6.31 -3.90
N TRP A 179 12.48 6.52 -3.65
CA TRP A 179 11.87 6.38 -2.34
C TRP A 179 10.60 5.57 -2.38
N GLN A 180 10.28 5.02 -1.22
CA GLN A 180 8.95 4.53 -0.86
C GLN A 180 8.34 5.49 0.16
N THR A 181 7.06 5.83 -0.01
CA THR A 181 6.27 6.54 0.98
C THR A 181 5.73 5.57 2.03
N ILE A 182 5.99 5.84 3.31
CA ILE A 182 5.63 4.94 4.43
C ILE A 182 4.44 5.41 5.26
N SER A 183 4.19 6.72 5.28
CA SER A 183 3.05 7.29 6.01
C SER A 183 2.65 8.60 5.39
N GLU A 184 1.37 8.90 5.51
CA GLU A 184 0.78 10.15 5.11
C GLU A 184 0.14 10.86 6.30
N ASN A 185 0.47 12.13 6.46
CA ASN A 185 -0.11 13.01 7.46
C ASN A 185 -0.73 14.21 6.74
N GLN A 186 -1.93 14.59 7.14
CA GLN A 186 -2.52 15.84 6.69
C GLN A 186 -1.73 17.01 7.29
N LEU A 187 -1.22 17.88 6.43
CA LEU A 187 -0.44 19.05 6.88
C LEU A 187 -1.31 20.29 6.96
N ASN A 188 -0.97 21.16 7.90
CA ASN A 188 -1.50 22.51 7.91
C ASN A 188 -0.77 23.33 6.84
N GLN A 189 -1.47 23.60 5.74
CA GLN A 189 -0.95 24.31 4.56
C GLN A 189 -0.23 25.60 4.91
N LYS A 190 -0.68 26.34 5.94
CA LYS A 190 -0.06 27.61 6.35
C LYS A 190 1.38 27.45 6.85
N ILE A 191 1.74 26.28 7.37
CA ILE A 191 3.04 26.04 8.00
C ILE A 191 3.94 25.08 7.21
N SER A 192 3.46 24.60 6.06
CA SER A 192 4.08 23.58 5.22
C SER A 192 4.21 24.03 3.75
N GLY A 193 4.35 25.34 3.55
CA GLY A 193 4.49 25.97 2.24
C GLY A 193 3.37 25.73 1.25
N GLY A 194 2.15 25.59 1.76
CA GLY A 194 0.94 25.32 0.95
C GLY A 194 0.69 23.84 0.71
N ALA A 195 1.57 22.93 1.13
CA ALA A 195 1.35 21.50 1.01
C ALA A 195 0.18 21.04 1.91
N SER A 196 -0.79 20.33 1.32
CA SER A 196 -1.87 19.66 2.04
C SER A 196 -1.43 18.31 2.63
N ARG A 197 -0.39 17.72 2.07
CA ARG A 197 0.04 16.34 2.31
C ARG A 197 1.50 16.29 2.73
N GLY A 198 1.77 15.65 3.86
CA GLY A 198 3.09 15.37 4.38
C GLY A 198 3.37 13.90 4.31
N VAL A 199 4.52 13.52 3.77
CA VAL A 199 4.88 12.12 3.57
C VAL A 199 6.23 11.83 4.16
N SER A 200 6.30 10.71 4.88
CA SER A 200 7.55 10.12 5.32
C SER A 200 8.07 9.20 4.22
N ARG A 201 9.36 9.35 3.87
CA ARG A 201 9.98 8.66 2.74
C ARG A 201 11.20 7.85 3.20
N ILE A 202 11.36 6.64 2.69
CA ILE A 202 12.55 5.80 2.91
C ILE A 202 13.16 5.43 1.55
N PRO A 203 14.49 5.39 1.39
CA PRO A 203 15.11 4.95 0.16
C PRO A 203 14.65 3.55 -0.26
N SER A 204 14.26 3.41 -1.52
CA SER A 204 13.86 2.15 -2.15
C SER A 204 14.87 1.77 -3.24
N LYS A 205 14.83 0.53 -3.70
CA LYS A 205 15.69 0.04 -4.80
C LYS A 205 14.94 -0.94 -5.69
N ALA A 206 15.11 -0.80 -7.00
CA ALA A 206 14.80 -1.89 -7.92
C ALA A 206 15.89 -2.97 -7.82
N ILE A 207 15.48 -4.24 -7.80
CA ILE A 207 16.37 -5.39 -7.62
C ILE A 207 16.15 -6.42 -8.72
N THR A 208 17.22 -7.10 -9.12
CA THR A 208 17.15 -8.22 -10.08
C THR A 208 17.44 -9.58 -9.45
N LYS A 209 17.88 -9.56 -8.19
CA LYS A 209 18.26 -10.77 -7.45
C LYS A 209 17.00 -11.54 -7.05
N THR A 210 16.88 -12.78 -7.50
CA THR A 210 15.79 -13.68 -7.10
C THR A 210 15.87 -14.05 -5.61
N PRO A 211 14.73 -14.36 -4.97
CA PRO A 211 14.76 -14.93 -3.63
C PRO A 211 15.37 -16.34 -3.67
N TYR A 212 16.07 -16.72 -2.59
CA TYR A 212 16.83 -17.99 -2.54
C TYR A 212 16.00 -19.26 -2.76
N PHE A 213 14.68 -19.18 -2.53
CA PHE A 213 13.76 -20.30 -2.69
C PHE A 213 13.17 -20.39 -4.11
N ILE A 214 13.55 -19.49 -5.04
CA ILE A 214 13.13 -19.52 -6.45
C ILE A 214 14.36 -19.54 -7.37
N LYS A 215 14.33 -20.45 -8.33
CA LYS A 215 15.22 -20.48 -9.50
C LYS A 215 14.39 -20.24 -10.75
N THR A 216 14.84 -19.33 -11.60
CA THR A 216 14.17 -19.01 -12.86
C THR A 216 15.17 -19.03 -14.01
N ASN A 217 14.69 -19.42 -15.20
CA ASN A 217 15.46 -19.34 -16.44
C ASN A 217 15.59 -17.90 -16.97
N ILE A 218 14.74 -16.99 -16.50
CA ILE A 218 14.75 -15.57 -16.86
C ILE A 218 15.29 -14.66 -15.76
N LYS A 219 15.74 -13.47 -16.16
CA LYS A 219 16.10 -12.39 -15.24
C LYS A 219 14.83 -11.82 -14.61
N LEU A 220 14.69 -12.01 -13.30
CA LEU A 220 13.60 -11.44 -12.53
C LEU A 220 13.89 -9.98 -12.19
N PHE A 221 12.87 -9.14 -12.09
CA PHE A 221 12.98 -7.81 -11.51
C PHE A 221 11.99 -7.65 -10.34
N GLY A 222 12.27 -6.71 -9.47
CA GLY A 222 11.57 -6.54 -8.21
C GLY A 222 11.85 -5.20 -7.56
N LEU A 223 11.16 -4.94 -6.45
CA LEU A 223 11.33 -3.76 -5.62
C LEU A 223 11.67 -4.17 -4.20
N GLN A 224 12.73 -3.60 -3.66
CA GLN A 224 13.05 -3.69 -2.25
C GLN A 224 12.42 -2.51 -1.51
N LEU A 225 11.36 -2.81 -0.76
CA LEU A 225 10.67 -1.90 0.13
C LEU A 225 11.29 -1.99 1.54
N ARG A 226 10.77 -1.20 2.48
CA ARG A 226 11.24 -1.18 3.88
C ARG A 226 11.17 -2.55 4.56
N LYS A 227 10.01 -3.21 4.50
CA LYS A 227 9.76 -4.50 5.16
C LYS A 227 9.56 -5.65 4.17
N GLN A 228 9.17 -5.34 2.94
CA GLN A 228 8.80 -6.33 1.94
C GLN A 228 9.71 -6.25 0.72
N LYS A 229 9.71 -7.33 -0.05
CA LYS A 229 10.26 -7.37 -1.40
C LYS A 229 9.16 -7.80 -2.35
N LEU A 230 8.95 -7.01 -3.39
CA LEU A 230 8.06 -7.34 -4.49
C LEU A 230 8.90 -7.96 -5.59
N PHE A 231 8.46 -9.08 -6.15
CA PHE A 231 9.09 -9.70 -7.31
C PHE A 231 8.04 -9.84 -8.41
N PHE A 232 8.30 -9.23 -9.55
CA PHE A 232 7.40 -9.24 -10.71
C PHE A 232 7.77 -10.43 -11.59
N LEU A 233 7.08 -11.56 -11.41
CA LEU A 233 7.19 -12.70 -12.31
C LEU A 233 6.29 -12.46 -13.53
N PRO A 234 6.49 -13.13 -14.67
CA PRO A 234 5.69 -12.91 -15.88
C PRO A 234 4.18 -13.08 -15.71
N ASP A 235 3.76 -13.97 -14.82
CA ASP A 235 2.37 -14.37 -14.60
C ASP A 235 1.77 -13.81 -13.30
N LYS A 236 2.60 -13.46 -12.31
CA LYS A 236 2.16 -13.04 -10.97
C LYS A 236 3.14 -12.11 -10.27
N LEU A 237 2.64 -11.33 -9.33
CA LEU A 237 3.45 -10.55 -8.40
C LEU A 237 3.63 -11.32 -7.09
N LEU A 238 4.88 -11.63 -6.74
CA LEU A 238 5.20 -12.28 -5.47
C LEU A 238 5.59 -11.24 -4.43
N VAL A 239 4.90 -11.27 -3.29
CA VAL A 239 5.11 -10.34 -2.16
C VAL A 239 5.77 -11.11 -1.02
N VAL A 240 7.01 -10.74 -0.67
CA VAL A 240 7.80 -11.40 0.36
C VAL A 240 7.99 -10.46 1.55
N SER A 241 7.37 -10.77 2.68
CA SER A 241 7.50 -10.05 3.95
C SER A 241 8.12 -10.96 5.01
N GLY A 242 9.45 -11.00 5.07
CA GLY A 242 10.19 -11.92 5.93
C GLY A 242 9.91 -13.38 5.54
N ARG A 243 9.20 -14.12 6.41
CA ARG A 243 8.75 -15.52 6.17
C ARG A 243 7.35 -15.64 5.58
N LYS A 244 6.61 -14.53 5.49
CA LYS A 244 5.29 -14.55 4.85
C LYS A 244 5.47 -14.27 3.38
N VAL A 245 4.93 -15.15 2.54
CA VAL A 245 4.95 -15.00 1.09
C VAL A 245 3.52 -15.07 0.57
N GLY A 246 3.18 -14.16 -0.32
CA GLY A 246 1.89 -14.07 -0.99
C GLY A 246 2.11 -13.90 -2.49
N ALA A 247 1.08 -14.23 -3.27
CA ALA A 247 1.10 -14.11 -4.72
C ALA A 247 -0.18 -13.41 -5.16
N LEU A 248 -0.04 -12.42 -6.04
CA LEU A 248 -1.13 -11.61 -6.60
C LEU A 248 -1.18 -11.80 -8.11
N ASN A 249 -2.38 -11.89 -8.67
CA ASN A 249 -2.58 -11.81 -10.12
C ASN A 249 -2.44 -10.38 -10.59
N TYR A 250 -1.94 -10.20 -11.81
CA TYR A 250 -1.88 -8.86 -12.42
C TYR A 250 -3.26 -8.24 -12.66
N SER A 251 -4.30 -9.06 -12.87
CA SER A 251 -5.69 -8.59 -12.99
C SER A 251 -6.18 -7.81 -11.78
N ASP A 252 -5.61 -8.10 -10.62
CA ASP A 252 -6.05 -7.57 -9.34
C ASP A 252 -5.20 -6.37 -8.89
N ILE A 253 -4.17 -6.03 -9.67
CA ILE A 253 -3.23 -4.95 -9.41
C ILE A 253 -3.59 -3.77 -10.30
N ARG A 254 -3.83 -2.63 -9.65
CA ARG A 254 -3.93 -1.32 -10.30
C ARG A 254 -2.59 -0.62 -10.14
N MET A 255 -2.03 -0.19 -11.25
CA MET A 255 -0.81 0.60 -11.25
C MET A 255 -1.12 1.98 -11.85
N ALA A 256 -0.85 3.04 -11.10
CA ALA A 256 -0.95 4.41 -11.58
C ALA A 256 0.44 5.04 -11.64
N LEU A 257 0.73 5.67 -12.77
CA LEU A 257 1.96 6.40 -13.04
C LEU A 257 1.59 7.87 -13.20
N GLY A 258 2.41 8.76 -12.65
CA GLY A 258 2.18 10.19 -12.81
C GLY A 258 3.29 11.04 -12.25
N THR A 259 3.06 12.35 -12.23
CA THR A 259 3.94 13.30 -11.55
C THR A 259 3.19 13.99 -10.41
N THR A 260 3.92 14.37 -9.37
CA THR A 260 3.38 15.08 -8.22
C THR A 260 4.28 16.25 -7.86
N ASN A 261 3.65 17.35 -7.46
CA ASN A 261 4.35 18.53 -6.98
C ASN A 261 4.65 18.33 -5.50
N PHE A 262 5.92 18.36 -5.14
CA PHE A 262 6.38 18.12 -3.77
C PHE A 262 7.15 19.33 -3.24
N VAL A 263 6.73 19.84 -2.09
CA VAL A 263 7.44 20.92 -1.39
C VAL A 263 8.61 20.29 -0.63
N GLU A 264 9.83 20.51 -1.11
CA GLU A 264 11.02 19.86 -0.56
C GLU A 264 11.65 20.74 0.54
N THR A 265 11.60 20.25 1.78
CA THR A 265 12.25 20.92 2.92
C THR A 265 13.70 20.52 3.09
N ASP A 266 14.07 19.34 2.58
CA ASP A 266 15.41 18.76 2.64
C ASP A 266 16.28 19.21 1.44
N PRO A 267 17.56 18.83 1.37
CA PRO A 267 18.37 19.08 0.19
C PRO A 267 17.78 18.42 -1.06
N VAL A 268 17.48 19.25 -2.06
CA VAL A 268 16.90 18.86 -3.34
C VAL A 268 17.88 17.98 -4.14
N PRO A 269 17.41 16.85 -4.70
CA PRO A 269 18.21 16.04 -5.63
C PRO A 269 18.64 16.85 -6.86
N LYS A 270 19.89 16.68 -7.32
CA LYS A 270 20.42 17.44 -8.47
C LYS A 270 19.71 17.15 -9.80
N ASP A 271 19.02 16.02 -9.89
CA ASP A 271 18.27 15.55 -11.06
C ASP A 271 16.77 15.88 -10.98
N ALA A 272 16.32 16.55 -9.91
CA ALA A 272 14.94 16.97 -9.76
C ALA A 272 14.63 18.24 -10.56
N HIS A 273 13.45 18.28 -11.17
CA HIS A 273 12.97 19.48 -11.85
C HIS A 273 12.27 20.41 -10.85
N ILE A 274 12.84 21.60 -10.63
CA ILE A 274 12.28 22.61 -9.73
C ILE A 274 11.28 23.46 -10.52
N LEU A 275 10.00 23.40 -10.16
CA LEU A 275 8.91 24.16 -10.79
C LEU A 275 8.90 25.63 -10.32
N GLY A 276 9.35 25.87 -9.09
CA GLY A 276 9.39 27.20 -8.48
C GLY A 276 9.68 27.11 -6.99
N ASN A 277 9.57 28.24 -6.31
CA ASN A 277 9.76 28.33 -4.87
C ASN A 277 8.46 28.79 -4.19
N THR A 278 8.19 28.24 -3.02
CA THR A 278 7.14 28.69 -2.10
C THR A 278 7.77 29.12 -0.77
N TRP A 279 7.03 29.83 0.06
CA TRP A 279 7.50 30.17 1.42
C TRP A 279 7.16 29.04 2.37
N LEU A 280 8.00 28.73 3.35
CA LEU A 280 7.68 27.67 4.31
C LEU A 280 6.40 27.99 5.12
N LYS A 281 6.19 29.26 5.45
CA LYS A 281 4.98 29.75 6.11
C LYS A 281 4.21 30.67 5.14
N VAL A 282 2.99 30.29 4.79
CA VAL A 282 2.16 30.99 3.80
C VAL A 282 0.83 31.44 4.37
N ASN A 283 0.37 32.59 3.89
CA ASN A 283 -1.00 33.05 4.06
C ASN A 283 -1.96 32.20 3.19
N LYS A 284 -3.28 32.37 3.37
CA LYS A 284 -4.29 31.65 2.58
C LYS A 284 -4.17 31.88 1.06
N ASN A 285 -3.54 32.98 0.64
CA ASN A 285 -3.30 33.35 -0.76
C ASN A 285 -1.91 32.90 -1.27
N GLY A 286 -1.14 32.13 -0.50
CA GLY A 286 0.20 31.68 -0.86
C GLY A 286 1.32 32.71 -0.64
N SER A 287 1.00 33.93 -0.24
CA SER A 287 2.02 34.96 0.05
C SER A 287 2.77 34.67 1.36
N PRO A 288 4.01 35.17 1.54
CA PRO A 288 4.77 34.94 2.77
C PRO A 288 4.03 35.48 4.00
N ASP A 289 3.89 34.63 5.03
CA ASP A 289 3.45 35.10 6.34
C ASP A 289 4.62 35.79 7.05
N LYS A 290 4.58 37.14 7.06
CA LYS A 290 5.64 37.99 7.62
C LYS A 290 5.70 38.00 9.14
N ARG A 291 4.75 37.35 9.83
CA ARG A 291 4.77 37.24 11.31
C ARG A 291 5.84 36.29 11.81
N PHE A 292 6.32 35.38 10.96
CA PHE A 292 7.38 34.44 11.29
C PHE A 292 8.75 35.04 10.93
N LYS A 293 9.62 35.16 11.93
CA LYS A 293 10.97 35.72 11.77
C LYS A 293 11.86 34.88 10.84
N ASP A 294 11.73 33.55 10.92
CA ASP A 294 12.55 32.58 10.16
C ASP A 294 11.76 31.87 9.05
N ASN A 295 11.07 32.65 8.21
CA ASN A 295 10.30 32.11 7.09
C ASN A 295 11.18 32.01 5.83
N ARG A 296 11.84 30.86 5.61
CA ARG A 296 12.65 30.63 4.40
C ARG A 296 11.82 30.22 3.19
N GLN A 297 12.34 30.45 2.00
CA GLN A 297 11.81 29.84 0.78
C GLN A 297 12.20 28.37 0.71
N VAL A 298 11.28 27.55 0.21
CA VAL A 298 11.44 26.12 -0.03
C VAL A 298 11.04 25.80 -1.47
N PRO A 299 11.82 24.98 -2.19
CA PRO A 299 11.54 24.65 -3.58
C PRO A 299 10.36 23.68 -3.71
N VAL A 300 9.60 23.84 -4.78
CA VAL A 300 8.55 22.92 -5.23
C VAL A 300 9.11 22.12 -6.40
N CYS A 301 9.31 20.83 -6.19
CA CYS A 301 9.89 19.92 -7.17
C CYS A 301 8.80 19.07 -7.84
N GLU A 302 8.94 18.82 -9.14
CA GLU A 302 8.15 17.81 -9.85
C GLU A 302 8.82 16.45 -9.64
N TYR A 303 8.20 15.57 -8.86
CA TYR A 303 8.65 14.19 -8.67
C TYR A 303 7.78 13.23 -9.46
N GLY A 304 8.38 12.13 -9.91
CA GLY A 304 7.64 11.03 -10.50
C GLY A 304 7.03 10.17 -9.40
N ALA A 305 5.79 9.73 -9.58
CA ALA A 305 5.05 8.89 -8.64
C ALA A 305 4.61 7.58 -9.32
N VAL A 306 4.76 6.47 -8.59
CA VAL A 306 4.22 5.16 -8.96
C VAL A 306 3.39 4.65 -7.80
N GLN A 307 2.10 4.40 -8.05
CA GLN A 307 1.19 3.82 -7.08
C GLN A 307 0.82 2.41 -7.54
N ILE A 308 0.95 1.44 -6.64
CA ILE A 308 0.60 0.04 -6.85
C ILE A 308 -0.42 -0.34 -5.79
N GLU A 309 -1.62 -0.71 -6.23
CA GLU A 309 -2.75 -1.04 -5.37
C GLU A 309 -3.36 -2.38 -5.74
N SER A 310 -3.74 -3.18 -4.75
CA SER A 310 -4.52 -4.40 -4.96
C SER A 310 -5.48 -4.58 -3.79
N GLY A 311 -6.72 -4.09 -3.96
CA GLY A 311 -7.76 -4.11 -2.93
C GLY A 311 -7.23 -3.59 -1.58
N ASN A 312 -7.41 -4.39 -0.52
CA ASN A 312 -6.86 -4.13 0.81
C ASN A 312 -5.52 -4.86 1.06
N ALA A 313 -5.02 -5.61 0.08
CA ALA A 313 -3.89 -6.53 0.24
C ALA A 313 -2.53 -5.87 -0.02
N LEU A 314 -2.48 -4.88 -0.92
CA LEU A 314 -1.26 -4.18 -1.29
C LEU A 314 -1.58 -2.70 -1.57
N HIS A 315 -0.93 -1.80 -0.85
CA HIS A 315 -0.83 -0.39 -1.23
C HIS A 315 0.63 0.03 -1.09
N VAL A 316 1.23 0.48 -2.19
CA VAL A 316 2.62 0.93 -2.26
C VAL A 316 2.69 2.18 -3.11
N GLU A 317 3.22 3.25 -2.54
CA GLU A 317 3.53 4.47 -3.25
C GLU A 317 5.05 4.68 -3.28
N LEU A 318 5.56 4.94 -4.49
CA LEU A 318 6.97 5.16 -4.76
C LEU A 318 7.14 6.54 -5.39
N LEU A 319 8.26 7.19 -5.06
CA LEU A 319 8.63 8.49 -5.60
C LEU A 319 10.04 8.44 -6.18
N CYS A 320 10.25 9.04 -7.34
CA CYS A 320 11.58 9.24 -7.92
C CYS A 320 11.87 10.72 -8.16
N SER A 321 13.13 11.10 -7.98
CA SER A 321 13.57 12.50 -8.11
C SER A 321 13.40 13.05 -9.52
N ASN A 322 13.68 12.26 -10.56
CA ASN A 322 13.52 12.69 -11.94
C ASN A 322 12.13 12.28 -12.47
N SER A 323 11.27 13.27 -12.74
CA SER A 323 9.91 13.06 -13.28
C SER A 323 9.89 12.49 -14.70
N THR A 324 10.96 12.69 -15.49
CA THR A 324 11.05 12.18 -16.87
C THR A 324 11.13 10.66 -16.92
N THR A 325 11.68 10.03 -15.88
CA THR A 325 11.74 8.57 -15.76
C THR A 325 10.35 7.97 -15.82
N ILE A 326 9.38 8.52 -15.06
CA ILE A 326 7.99 8.03 -15.05
C ILE A 326 7.27 8.28 -16.37
N LYS A 327 7.49 9.44 -17.01
CA LYS A 327 6.94 9.72 -18.35
C LYS A 327 7.41 8.69 -19.39
N LYS A 328 8.65 8.19 -19.28
CA LYS A 328 9.14 7.08 -20.11
C LYS A 328 8.46 5.76 -19.76
N MET A 329 8.27 5.45 -18.47
CA MET A 329 7.54 4.26 -18.03
C MET A 329 6.11 4.23 -18.58
N GLU A 330 5.40 5.34 -18.49
CA GLU A 330 4.01 5.48 -18.94
C GLU A 330 3.88 5.26 -20.45
N ASN A 331 4.73 5.91 -21.25
CA ASN A 331 4.74 5.74 -22.70
C ASN A 331 5.01 4.29 -23.14
N LEU A 332 5.85 3.57 -22.39
CA LEU A 332 6.16 2.17 -22.67
C LEU A 332 5.04 1.23 -22.22
N ALA A 333 4.43 1.50 -21.05
CA ALA A 333 3.25 0.78 -20.61
C ALA A 333 2.12 0.90 -21.65
N LEU A 334 1.85 2.11 -22.15
CA LEU A 334 0.86 2.32 -23.21
C LEU A 334 1.17 1.47 -24.45
N LYS A 335 2.42 1.42 -24.91
CA LYS A 335 2.81 0.60 -26.08
C LYS A 335 2.64 -0.90 -25.88
N VAL A 336 2.80 -1.38 -24.64
CA VAL A 336 2.67 -2.80 -24.29
C VAL A 336 1.20 -3.20 -24.12
N PHE A 337 0.36 -2.32 -23.55
CA PHE A 337 -1.04 -2.60 -23.24
C PHE A 337 -2.05 -2.12 -24.32
N SER A 338 -1.63 -1.30 -25.29
CA SER A 338 -2.48 -0.84 -26.39
C SER A 338 -2.46 -1.75 -27.63
N LYS A 339 -1.89 -2.95 -27.52
CA LYS A 339 -1.87 -3.99 -28.55
C LYS A 339 -2.73 -5.16 -28.10
#